data_AF-A0A4Y2F699-F1
#
_entry.id   AF-A0A4Y2F699-F1
#
_cell.length_a   1.000
_cell.length_b   1.000
_cell.length_c   1.000
_cell.angle_alpha   90.00
_cell.angle_beta   90.00
_cell.angle_gamma   90.00
#
_symmetry.space_group_name_H-M   'P 1'
#
loop_
_entity.id
_entity.type
_entity.pdbx_description
1 polymer ?
#
loop_
_entity_poly.entity_id
_entity_poly.type
_entity_poly.pdbx_seq_one_letter_code
_entity_poly.pdbx_strand_id
1 'polypeptide(L)'
;MKPHTFTNRPELSTLAIYTSLLPYLSLQVDNDLHNSDHFPLIISDCRRQNSIIHSALRYNFKTANWCKFSSFAKITKEMISNNSIDTAVENVTAVLIAAADRSIPKSSNTFEKQRKVWWNSYCREAKKKQRTAWTRFCRSPTTANLICYKQAKAISRRRIQRRSKRESWEKYISSINSTISSKKLWERVKKNLWHLQIFKHSNSL
;
A
#
# COMPACT_ATOMS: atom_id res chain seq x y z
N MET A 1 -1.82 50.26 7.78
CA MET A 1 -1.96 48.81 8.08
C MET A 1 -0.90 48.06 7.29
N LYS A 2 0.02 47.36 7.95
CA LYS A 2 1.13 46.64 7.30
C LYS A 2 0.64 45.32 6.69
N PRO A 3 1.15 44.90 5.51
CA PRO A 3 0.82 43.59 4.94
C PRO A 3 1.50 42.47 5.75
N HIS A 4 0.71 41.55 6.29
CA HIS A 4 1.21 40.32 6.88
C HIS A 4 1.69 39.37 5.77
N THR A 5 3.00 39.25 5.62
CA THR A 5 3.63 38.18 4.85
C THR A 5 3.42 36.86 5.58
N PHE A 6 2.67 35.93 4.99
CA PHE A 6 2.64 34.53 5.43
C PHE A 6 4.01 33.89 5.10
N THR A 7 4.94 33.98 6.04
CA THR A 7 6.14 33.16 6.03
C THR A 7 5.71 31.73 6.36
N ASN A 8 5.63 30.86 5.35
CA ASN A 8 5.60 29.41 5.56
C ASN A 8 6.95 29.00 6.16
N ARG A 9 7.07 29.10 7.48
CA ARG A 9 8.14 28.46 8.24
C ARG A 9 7.64 27.03 8.53
N PRO A 10 8.24 25.98 7.95
CA PRO A 10 7.94 24.63 8.41
C PRO A 10 8.47 24.53 9.83
N GLU A 11 7.57 24.51 10.82
CA GLU A 11 7.93 24.06 12.16
C GLU A 11 8.32 22.59 12.05
N LEU A 12 9.62 22.34 12.05
CA LEU A 12 10.22 21.02 12.02
C LEU A 12 9.93 20.37 13.37
N SER A 13 8.93 19.49 13.41
CA SER A 13 8.85 18.48 14.46
C SER A 13 10.12 17.62 14.38
N THR A 14 11.02 17.80 15.35
CA THR A 14 12.33 17.14 15.41
C THR A 14 12.17 15.64 15.58
N LEU A 15 12.21 14.91 14.46
CA LEU A 15 12.56 13.49 14.45
C LEU A 15 14.09 13.41 14.59
N ALA A 16 14.59 13.01 15.75
CA ALA A 16 16.01 12.77 15.95
C ALA A 16 16.43 11.52 15.14
N ILE A 17 16.83 11.73 13.90
CA ILE A 17 17.40 10.66 13.07
C ILE A 17 18.90 10.57 13.39
N TYR A 18 19.39 9.36 13.66
CA TYR A 18 20.81 9.11 13.94
C TYR A 18 21.70 9.69 12.83
N THR A 19 22.67 10.53 13.21
CA THR A 19 23.45 11.40 12.31
C THR A 19 24.15 10.65 11.17
N SER A 20 24.53 9.38 11.37
CA SER A 20 25.17 8.59 10.32
C SER A 20 24.25 8.15 9.19
N LEU A 21 22.92 8.18 9.41
CA LEU A 21 21.93 7.82 8.40
C LEU A 21 21.51 9.00 7.55
N LEU A 22 21.71 10.23 8.04
CA LEU A 22 21.28 11.46 7.39
C LEU A 22 21.80 11.65 5.95
N PRO A 23 23.07 11.30 5.60
CA PRO A 23 23.56 11.40 4.23
C PRO A 23 22.82 10.49 3.25
N TYR A 24 22.14 9.48 3.78
CA TYR A 24 21.46 8.45 3.02
C TYR A 24 19.94 8.64 2.95
N LEU A 25 19.42 9.74 3.49
CA LEU A 25 17.98 10.01 3.50
C LEU A 25 17.68 11.21 2.62
N SER A 26 16.74 11.05 1.69
CA SER A 26 16.15 12.16 0.96
C SER A 26 14.81 12.54 1.60
N LEU A 27 14.60 13.84 1.78
CA LEU A 27 13.39 14.40 2.36
C LEU A 27 12.55 15.09 1.28
N GLN A 28 11.27 14.74 1.18
CA GLN A 28 10.33 15.38 0.27
C GLN A 28 9.01 15.67 0.97
N VAL A 29 8.49 16.88 0.81
CA VAL A 29 7.14 17.23 1.29
C VAL A 29 6.13 16.85 0.20
N ASP A 30 5.08 16.11 0.56
CA ASP A 30 3.97 15.82 -0.36
C ASP A 30 3.15 17.10 -0.62
N ASN A 31 2.63 17.25 -1.83
CA ASN A 31 1.81 18.39 -2.25
C ASN A 31 0.32 18.23 -1.88
N ASP A 32 -0.09 17.06 -1.39
CA ASP A 32 -1.44 16.79 -0.88
C ASP A 32 -1.43 16.67 0.65
N LEU A 33 -2.34 17.38 1.32
CA LEU A 33 -2.55 17.28 2.77
C LEU A 33 -3.16 15.95 3.19
N HIS A 34 -3.73 15.16 2.28
CA HIS A 34 -4.44 13.89 2.57
C HIS A 34 -5.53 13.97 3.65
N ASN A 35 -6.04 15.17 3.91
CA ASN A 35 -6.99 15.51 5.00
C ASN A 35 -6.40 15.60 6.41
N SER A 36 -5.08 15.58 6.55
CA SER A 36 -4.37 16.06 7.72
C SER A 36 -4.36 17.60 7.75
N ASP A 37 -3.91 18.13 8.87
CA ASP A 37 -3.53 19.53 9.12
C ASP A 37 -2.12 19.86 8.59
N HIS A 38 -1.24 18.86 8.54
CA HIS A 38 0.13 19.00 8.01
C HIS A 38 0.34 18.27 6.68
N PHE A 39 1.26 18.78 5.86
CA PHE A 39 1.74 18.06 4.68
C PHE A 39 2.59 16.87 5.13
N PRO A 40 2.37 15.67 4.56
CA PRO A 40 3.21 14.53 4.85
C PRO A 40 4.66 14.80 4.46
N LEU A 41 5.57 14.37 5.33
CA LEU A 41 6.99 14.34 5.08
C LEU A 41 7.38 12.92 4.61
N ILE A 42 7.81 12.80 3.37
CA ILE A 42 8.26 11.56 2.76
C ILE A 42 9.76 11.46 2.99
N ILE A 43 10.18 10.43 3.72
CA ILE A 43 11.59 10.09 3.95
C ILE A 43 11.90 8.87 3.09
N SER A 44 12.89 8.98 2.21
CA SER A 44 13.35 7.86 1.39
C SER A 44 14.81 7.54 1.67
N ASP A 45 15.14 6.27 1.81
CA ASP A 45 16.52 5.80 1.99
C ASP A 45 17.17 5.59 0.61
N CYS A 46 18.13 6.44 0.25
CA CYS A 46 18.80 6.39 -1.05
C CYS A 46 19.84 5.28 -1.15
N ARG A 47 20.15 4.54 -0.07
CA ARG A 47 20.95 3.30 -0.16
C ARG A 47 20.13 2.15 -0.73
N ARG A 48 18.80 2.20 -0.60
CA ARG A 48 17.92 1.21 -1.21
C ARG A 48 17.69 1.61 -2.66
N GLN A 49 18.57 1.14 -3.54
CA GLN A 49 18.38 1.17 -4.98
C GLN A 49 17.16 0.32 -5.35
N ASN A 50 15.94 0.84 -5.19
CA ASN A 50 14.67 0.16 -5.48
C ASN A 50 14.77 -1.37 -5.37
N SER A 51 15.18 -1.88 -4.21
CA SER A 51 14.79 -3.24 -3.88
C SER A 51 13.30 -3.09 -3.64
N ILE A 52 12.50 -3.13 -4.72
CA ILE A 52 11.12 -3.52 -4.60
C ILE A 52 11.22 -4.72 -3.69
N ILE A 53 10.64 -4.62 -2.50
CA ILE A 53 10.49 -5.78 -1.63
C ILE A 53 9.46 -6.63 -2.38
N HIS A 54 9.86 -7.18 -3.51
CA HIS A 54 9.34 -8.42 -4.02
C HIS A 54 9.70 -9.34 -2.87
N SER A 55 8.75 -9.60 -1.96
CA SER A 55 8.86 -10.83 -1.20
C SER A 55 9.17 -11.88 -2.25
N ALA A 56 10.31 -12.57 -2.12
CA ALA A 56 10.81 -13.45 -3.17
C ALA A 56 9.63 -14.23 -3.75
N LEU A 57 9.35 -14.06 -5.05
CA LEU A 57 8.18 -14.65 -5.68
C LEU A 57 8.22 -16.16 -5.39
N ARG A 58 7.27 -16.66 -4.60
CA ARG A 58 7.30 -18.03 -4.09
C ARG A 58 6.83 -18.98 -5.17
N TYR A 59 7.46 -20.14 -5.32
CA TYR A 59 6.96 -21.18 -6.21
C TYR A 59 5.58 -21.67 -5.76
N ASN A 60 4.61 -21.69 -6.68
CA ASN A 60 3.29 -22.26 -6.43
C ASN A 60 3.27 -23.75 -6.78
N PHE A 61 3.60 -24.59 -5.79
CA PHE A 61 3.65 -26.04 -5.96
C PHE A 61 2.29 -26.68 -6.28
N LYS A 62 1.16 -26.00 -6.01
CA LYS A 62 -0.17 -26.51 -6.36
C LYS A 62 -0.43 -26.52 -7.86
N THR A 63 0.24 -25.64 -8.60
CA THR A 63 0.12 -25.51 -10.07
C THR A 63 1.38 -25.97 -10.79
N ALA A 64 2.25 -26.73 -10.11
CA ALA A 64 3.50 -27.22 -10.67
C ALA A 64 3.24 -28.29 -11.74
N ASN A 65 3.94 -28.20 -12.87
CA ASN A 65 4.00 -29.28 -13.85
C ASN A 65 5.19 -30.18 -13.52
N TRP A 66 4.95 -31.20 -12.70
CA TRP A 66 5.98 -32.13 -12.23
C TRP A 66 6.61 -32.95 -13.36
N CYS A 67 5.84 -33.32 -14.40
CA CYS A 67 6.38 -34.01 -15.57
C CYS A 67 7.41 -33.14 -16.29
N LYS A 68 7.09 -31.85 -16.49
CA LYS A 68 8.00 -30.87 -17.07
C LYS A 68 9.22 -30.65 -16.16
N PHE A 69 9.02 -30.50 -14.85
CA PHE A 69 10.12 -30.37 -13.89
C PHE A 69 11.10 -31.55 -14.01
N SER A 70 10.58 -32.78 -13.95
CA SER A 70 11.37 -34.01 -14.06
C SER A 70 12.15 -34.08 -15.38
N SER A 71 11.54 -33.66 -16.48
CA SER A 71 12.22 -33.63 -17.79
C SER A 71 13.41 -32.66 -17.85
N PHE A 72 13.38 -31.56 -17.08
CA PHE A 72 14.43 -30.53 -17.05
C PHE A 72 15.42 -30.70 -15.89
N ALA A 73 15.03 -31.36 -14.79
CA ALA A 73 15.87 -31.59 -13.61
C ALA A 73 16.84 -32.77 -13.82
N LYS A 74 17.56 -32.78 -14.94
CA LYS A 74 18.51 -33.84 -15.28
C LYS A 74 19.89 -33.50 -14.72
N ILE A 75 20.28 -34.21 -13.67
CA ILE A 75 21.61 -34.13 -13.08
C ILE A 75 22.49 -35.17 -13.76
N THR A 76 23.60 -34.75 -14.37
CA THR A 76 24.55 -35.66 -15.03
C THR A 76 25.75 -35.94 -14.12
N LYS A 77 26.40 -37.09 -14.31
CA LYS A 77 27.58 -37.50 -13.53
C LYS A 77 28.72 -36.47 -13.64
N GLU A 78 28.84 -35.84 -14.81
CA GLU A 78 29.88 -34.87 -15.14
C GLU A 78 29.76 -33.57 -14.35
N MET A 79 28.55 -33.22 -13.90
CA MET A 79 28.34 -32.08 -13.01
C MET A 79 28.98 -32.29 -11.63
N ILE A 80 29.23 -33.55 -11.24
CA ILE A 80 29.67 -33.93 -9.90
C ILE A 80 31.13 -34.45 -9.93
N SER A 81 31.48 -35.30 -10.88
CA SER A 81 32.70 -36.10 -10.82
C SER A 81 34.01 -35.32 -11.02
N ASN A 82 33.97 -34.14 -11.63
CA ASN A 82 35.16 -33.37 -12.01
C ASN A 82 35.24 -32.00 -11.33
N ASN A 83 34.35 -31.72 -10.38
CA ASN A 83 34.20 -30.41 -9.74
C ASN A 83 34.53 -30.48 -8.25
N SER A 84 34.95 -29.35 -7.68
CA SER A 84 34.98 -29.20 -6.22
C SER A 84 33.56 -29.33 -5.66
N ILE A 85 33.47 -29.61 -4.36
CA ILE A 85 32.17 -29.76 -3.67
C ILE A 85 31.30 -28.51 -3.87
N ASP A 86 31.87 -27.32 -3.70
CA ASP A 86 31.15 -26.05 -3.87
C ASP A 86 30.63 -25.88 -5.30
N THR A 87 31.47 -26.15 -6.30
CA THR A 87 31.10 -26.04 -7.71
C THR A 87 30.06 -27.09 -8.10
N ALA A 88 30.14 -28.31 -7.58
CA ALA A 88 29.14 -29.35 -7.81
C ALA A 88 27.77 -28.95 -7.21
N VAL A 89 27.76 -28.41 -5.99
CA VAL A 89 26.53 -27.90 -5.35
C VAL A 89 25.94 -26.75 -6.15
N GLU A 90 26.76 -25.81 -6.62
CA GLU A 90 26.30 -24.69 -7.44
C GLU A 90 25.70 -25.16 -8.77
N ASN A 91 26.34 -26.11 -9.45
CA ASN A 91 25.83 -26.68 -10.70
C ASN A 91 24.49 -27.40 -10.51
N VAL A 92 24.36 -28.22 -9.45
CA VAL A 92 23.11 -28.94 -9.15
C VAL A 92 22.00 -27.97 -8.78
N THR A 93 22.29 -26.98 -7.92
CA THR A 93 21.29 -25.99 -7.51
C THR A 93 20.84 -25.13 -8.70
N ALA A 94 21.75 -24.74 -9.60
CA ALA A 94 21.42 -24.01 -10.81
C ALA A 94 20.47 -24.80 -11.72
N VAL A 95 20.71 -26.10 -11.93
CA VAL A 95 19.81 -26.96 -12.74
C VAL A 95 18.44 -27.10 -12.08
N LEU A 96 18.37 -27.28 -10.76
CA LEU A 96 17.09 -27.39 -10.04
C LEU A 96 16.29 -26.08 -10.10
N ILE A 97 16.94 -24.94 -9.91
CA ILE A 97 16.30 -23.62 -10.02
C ILE A 97 15.82 -23.39 -11.45
N ALA A 98 16.64 -23.70 -12.45
CA ALA A 98 16.31 -23.55 -13.86
C ALA A 98 15.17 -24.47 -14.33
N ALA A 99 15.07 -25.67 -13.76
CA ALA A 99 13.95 -26.57 -13.97
C ALA A 99 12.68 -26.03 -13.28
N ALA A 100 12.79 -25.56 -12.03
CA ALA A 100 11.69 -24.97 -11.28
C ALA A 100 11.12 -23.74 -12.00
N ASP A 101 11.97 -22.83 -12.48
CA ASP A 101 11.55 -21.62 -13.20
C ASP A 101 10.78 -21.92 -14.50
N ARG A 102 11.07 -23.05 -15.16
CA ARG A 102 10.39 -23.45 -16.40
C ARG A 102 9.10 -24.23 -16.20
N SER A 103 8.85 -24.76 -15.00
CA SER A 103 7.80 -25.76 -14.74
C SER A 103 6.88 -25.42 -13.58
N ILE A 104 7.31 -24.54 -12.67
CA ILE A 104 6.56 -24.14 -11.48
C ILE A 104 6.28 -22.65 -11.58
N PRO A 105 5.02 -22.24 -11.83
CA PRO A 105 4.64 -20.84 -11.81
C PRO A 105 4.96 -20.22 -10.44
N LYS A 106 5.56 -19.03 -10.43
CA LYS A 106 5.75 -18.27 -9.19
C LYS A 106 4.48 -17.49 -8.86
N SER A 107 4.08 -17.46 -7.59
CA SER A 107 2.94 -16.69 -7.11
C SER A 107 3.23 -15.20 -7.30
N SER A 108 2.35 -14.50 -8.02
CA SER A 108 2.41 -13.05 -8.05
C SER A 108 2.05 -12.52 -6.67
N ASN A 109 2.93 -11.72 -6.09
CA ASN A 109 2.64 -11.00 -4.85
C ASN A 109 1.80 -9.74 -5.13
N THR A 110 0.86 -9.84 -6.06
CA THR A 110 -0.11 -8.80 -6.34
C THR A 110 -1.12 -8.81 -5.21
N PHE A 111 -0.77 -8.10 -4.14
CA PHE A 111 -1.78 -7.66 -3.19
C PHE A 111 -2.77 -6.81 -3.99
N GLU A 112 -3.93 -7.37 -4.31
CA GLU A 112 -5.02 -6.55 -4.79
C GLU A 112 -5.28 -5.51 -3.70
N LYS A 113 -5.11 -4.23 -4.05
CA LYS A 113 -5.42 -3.14 -3.14
C LYS A 113 -6.84 -3.35 -2.65
N GLN A 114 -7.00 -3.67 -1.36
CA GLN A 114 -8.33 -3.89 -0.82
C GLN A 114 -9.14 -2.61 -1.03
N ARG A 115 -10.09 -2.70 -1.97
CA ARG A 115 -10.94 -1.57 -2.29
C ARG A 115 -11.82 -1.35 -1.07
N LYS A 116 -11.80 -0.13 -0.56
CA LYS A 116 -12.69 0.30 0.52
C LYS A 116 -14.13 0.09 0.03
N VAL A 117 -14.88 -0.80 0.67
CA VAL A 117 -16.24 -1.21 0.23
C VAL A 117 -17.20 -0.01 0.15
N TRP A 118 -17.00 0.98 1.03
CA TRP A 118 -17.77 2.22 1.06
C TRP A 118 -17.37 3.26 -0.01
N TRP A 119 -16.31 3.02 -0.78
CA TRP A 119 -15.81 3.97 -1.77
C TRP A 119 -16.55 3.81 -3.11
N ASN A 120 -17.47 4.74 -3.39
CA ASN A 120 -18.31 4.74 -4.58
C ASN A 120 -17.95 5.88 -5.56
N SER A 121 -18.70 5.97 -6.66
CA SER A 121 -18.55 7.03 -7.68
C SER A 121 -18.72 8.43 -7.11
N TYR A 122 -19.70 8.64 -6.22
CA TYR A 122 -19.92 9.92 -5.54
C TYR A 122 -18.69 10.36 -4.71
N CYS A 123 -18.09 9.45 -3.95
CA CYS A 123 -16.85 9.73 -3.21
C CYS A 123 -15.70 10.13 -4.14
N ARG A 124 -15.58 9.44 -5.28
CA ARG A 124 -14.55 9.73 -6.29
C ARG A 124 -14.75 11.12 -6.90
N GLU A 125 -15.97 11.44 -7.30
CA GLU A 125 -16.30 12.74 -7.90
C GLU A 125 -16.08 13.89 -6.90
N ALA A 126 -16.54 13.71 -5.66
CA ALA A 126 -16.35 14.72 -4.61
C ALA A 126 -14.86 14.97 -4.31
N LYS A 127 -14.06 13.91 -4.25
CA LYS A 127 -12.60 14.04 -4.05
C LYS A 127 -11.91 14.67 -5.28
N LYS A 128 -12.39 14.41 -6.50
CA LYS A 128 -11.93 15.10 -7.73
C LYS A 128 -12.24 16.60 -7.66
N LYS A 129 -13.45 17.00 -7.27
CA LYS A 129 -13.84 18.40 -7.09
C LYS A 129 -12.99 19.09 -6.02
N GLN A 130 -12.78 18.43 -4.88
CA GLN A 130 -11.89 18.91 -3.81
C GLN A 130 -10.45 19.15 -4.32
N ARG A 131 -9.87 18.19 -5.07
CA ARG A 131 -8.51 18.31 -5.63
C ARG A 131 -8.40 19.42 -6.67
N THR A 132 -9.45 19.61 -7.48
CA THR A 132 -9.51 20.68 -8.47
C THR A 132 -9.52 22.05 -7.78
N ALA A 133 -10.34 22.21 -6.74
CA ALA A 133 -10.39 23.45 -5.95
C ALA A 133 -9.06 23.72 -5.22
N TRP A 134 -8.41 22.66 -4.70
CA TRP A 134 -7.07 22.77 -4.11
C TRP A 134 -6.05 23.27 -5.13
N THR A 135 -5.99 22.63 -6.29
CA THR A 135 -5.06 23.01 -7.37
C THR A 135 -5.28 24.47 -7.80
N ARG A 136 -6.54 24.91 -7.91
CA ARG A 136 -6.86 26.31 -8.21
C ARG A 136 -6.37 27.26 -7.11
N PHE A 137 -6.58 26.92 -5.85
CA PHE A 137 -6.07 27.73 -4.73
C PHE A 137 -4.54 27.80 -4.71
N CYS A 138 -3.83 26.69 -4.91
CA CYS A 138 -2.38 26.67 -4.98
C CYS A 138 -1.82 27.53 -6.12
N ARG A 139 -2.50 27.56 -7.29
CA ARG A 139 -2.11 28.41 -8.43
C ARG A 139 -2.44 29.89 -8.21
N SER A 140 -3.51 30.18 -7.50
CA SER A 140 -3.99 31.55 -7.27
C SER A 140 -4.55 31.68 -5.85
N PRO A 141 -3.70 32.03 -4.86
CA PRO A 141 -4.05 32.04 -3.43
C PRO A 141 -4.96 33.21 -3.02
N THR A 142 -6.19 33.24 -3.55
CA THR A 142 -7.20 34.26 -3.19
C THR A 142 -8.14 33.75 -2.09
N THR A 143 -8.73 34.66 -1.32
CA THR A 143 -9.72 34.33 -0.29
C THR A 143 -10.92 33.57 -0.87
N ALA A 144 -11.38 33.97 -2.06
CA ALA A 144 -12.46 33.28 -2.77
C ALA A 144 -12.09 31.82 -3.10
N ASN A 145 -10.88 31.59 -3.62
CA ASN A 145 -10.40 30.24 -3.92
C ASN A 145 -10.24 29.38 -2.66
N LEU A 146 -9.79 29.98 -1.55
CA LEU A 146 -9.72 29.30 -0.25
C LEU A 146 -11.11 28.89 0.25
N ILE A 147 -12.11 29.78 0.14
CA ILE A 147 -13.50 29.49 0.50
C ILE A 147 -14.02 28.32 -0.35
N CYS A 148 -13.84 28.37 -1.68
CA CYS A 148 -14.24 27.29 -2.58
C CYS A 148 -13.60 25.95 -2.21
N TYR A 149 -12.28 25.93 -1.90
CA TYR A 149 -11.60 24.73 -1.45
C TYR A 149 -12.17 24.21 -0.12
N LYS A 150 -12.37 25.07 0.88
CA LYS A 150 -12.94 24.71 2.18
C LYS A 150 -14.35 24.12 2.03
N GLN A 151 -15.18 24.71 1.17
CA GLN A 151 -16.51 24.19 0.83
C GLN A 151 -16.42 22.81 0.18
N ALA A 152 -15.57 22.63 -0.84
CA ALA A 152 -15.40 21.34 -1.52
C ALA A 152 -14.86 20.26 -0.57
N LYS A 153 -13.92 20.60 0.32
CA LYS A 153 -13.40 19.72 1.39
C LYS A 153 -14.51 19.31 2.36
N ALA A 154 -15.35 20.25 2.78
CA ALA A 154 -16.48 19.98 3.67
C ALA A 154 -17.53 19.05 3.02
N ILE A 155 -17.90 19.29 1.76
CA ILE A 155 -18.86 18.44 1.02
C ILE A 155 -18.30 17.01 0.86
N SER A 156 -17.07 16.89 0.36
CA SER A 156 -16.38 15.62 0.16
C SER A 156 -16.32 14.81 1.46
N ARG A 157 -15.85 15.42 2.55
CA ARG A 157 -15.65 14.73 3.83
C ARG A 157 -16.95 14.54 4.62
N ARG A 158 -17.63 15.65 4.94
CA ARG A 158 -18.72 15.66 5.94
C ARG A 158 -20.01 15.10 5.38
N ARG A 159 -20.31 15.34 4.10
CA ARG A 159 -21.56 14.85 3.47
C ARG A 159 -21.35 13.51 2.82
N ILE A 160 -20.47 13.44 1.82
CA ILE A 160 -20.43 12.28 0.91
C ILE A 160 -19.72 11.08 1.55
N GLN A 161 -18.48 11.24 2.01
CA GLN A 161 -17.73 10.10 2.57
C GLN A 161 -18.35 9.55 3.85
N ARG A 162 -18.85 10.40 4.75
CA ARG A 162 -19.54 9.95 5.97
C ARG A 162 -20.82 9.17 5.63
N ARG A 163 -21.63 9.68 4.71
CA ARG A 163 -22.85 9.00 4.25
C ARG A 163 -22.54 7.65 3.61
N SER A 164 -21.59 7.60 2.68
CA SER A 164 -21.23 6.34 2.01
C SER A 164 -20.63 5.30 2.96
N LYS A 165 -19.86 5.72 3.97
CA LYS A 165 -19.40 4.82 5.05
C LYS A 165 -20.57 4.25 5.85
N ARG A 166 -21.50 5.12 6.24
CA ARG A 166 -22.69 4.73 7.01
C ARG A 166 -23.57 3.76 6.22
N GLU A 167 -23.94 4.12 4.99
CA GLU A 167 -24.78 3.27 4.12
C GLU A 167 -24.11 1.92 3.83
N SER A 168 -22.79 1.91 3.60
CA SER A 168 -22.03 0.67 3.41
C SER A 168 -22.01 -0.19 4.67
N TRP A 169 -21.95 0.43 5.85
CA TRP A 169 -21.99 -0.29 7.12
C TRP A 169 -23.38 -0.86 7.40
N GLU A 170 -24.42 -0.05 7.21
CA GLU A 170 -25.82 -0.47 7.33
C GLU A 170 -26.10 -1.65 6.39
N LYS A 171 -25.74 -1.55 5.10
CA LYS A 171 -25.87 -2.65 4.14
C LYS A 171 -25.11 -3.91 4.56
N TYR A 172 -23.90 -3.75 5.11
CA TYR A 172 -23.11 -4.87 5.58
C TYR A 172 -23.79 -5.57 6.76
N ILE A 173 -24.28 -4.81 7.75
CA ILE A 173 -25.00 -5.35 8.90
C ILE A 173 -26.32 -6.00 8.48
N SER A 174 -27.11 -5.36 7.63
CA SER A 174 -28.35 -5.94 7.08
C SER A 174 -28.12 -7.23 6.31
N SER A 175 -26.92 -7.44 5.76
CA SER A 175 -26.57 -8.70 5.09
C SER A 175 -26.29 -9.86 6.06
N ILE A 176 -26.19 -9.60 7.36
CA ILE A 176 -26.07 -10.61 8.42
C ILE A 176 -27.50 -10.92 8.89
N ASN A 177 -28.07 -11.99 8.37
CA ASN A 177 -29.44 -12.43 8.67
C ASN A 177 -29.44 -13.88 9.17
N SER A 178 -30.61 -14.39 9.60
CA SER A 178 -30.78 -15.72 10.16
C SER A 178 -30.44 -16.87 9.20
N THR A 179 -30.34 -16.61 7.90
CA THR A 179 -30.03 -17.62 6.88
C THR A 179 -28.52 -17.77 6.62
N ILE A 180 -27.67 -17.00 7.30
CA ILE A 180 -26.22 -17.10 7.17
C ILE A 180 -25.68 -18.35 7.90
N SER A 181 -24.79 -19.10 7.25
CA SER A 181 -24.13 -20.22 7.93
C SER A 181 -23.17 -19.74 9.02
N SER A 182 -23.04 -20.52 10.10
CA SER A 182 -22.15 -20.20 11.23
C SER A 182 -20.71 -19.92 10.78
N LYS A 183 -20.18 -20.69 9.82
CA LYS A 183 -18.86 -20.46 9.23
C LYS A 183 -18.75 -19.07 8.62
N LYS A 184 -19.73 -18.66 7.81
CA LYS A 184 -19.72 -17.36 7.10
C LYS A 184 -19.94 -16.18 8.06
N LEU A 185 -20.70 -16.39 9.15
CA LEU A 185 -20.84 -15.43 10.24
C LEU A 185 -19.49 -15.20 10.95
N TRP A 186 -18.79 -16.27 11.33
CA TRP A 186 -17.49 -16.17 12.00
C TRP A 186 -16.41 -15.51 11.14
N GLU A 187 -16.38 -15.79 9.83
CA GLU A 187 -15.50 -15.08 8.89
C GLU A 187 -15.76 -13.56 8.89
N ARG A 188 -17.04 -13.16 8.92
CA ARG A 188 -17.45 -11.75 8.97
C ARG A 188 -17.10 -11.07 10.30
N VAL A 189 -17.28 -11.77 11.43
CA VAL A 189 -16.91 -11.29 12.76
C VAL A 189 -15.40 -11.07 12.85
N LYS A 190 -14.60 -12.06 12.42
CA LYS A 190 -13.13 -11.94 12.38
C LYS A 190 -12.70 -10.72 11.58
N LYS A 191 -13.21 -10.56 10.35
CA LYS A 191 -12.87 -9.42 9.48
C LYS A 191 -13.13 -8.05 10.13
N ASN A 192 -14.16 -7.94 10.95
CA ASN A 192 -14.48 -6.72 11.70
C ASN A 192 -13.57 -6.50 12.91
N LEU A 193 -13.24 -7.56 13.65
CA LEU A 193 -12.31 -7.49 14.79
C LEU A 193 -10.93 -7.01 14.35
N TRP A 194 -10.43 -7.50 13.21
CA TRP A 194 -9.20 -6.98 12.58
C TRP A 194 -9.27 -5.48 12.31
N HIS A 195 -10.42 -4.98 11.86
CA HIS A 195 -10.61 -3.55 11.60
C HIS A 195 -10.62 -2.71 12.88
N LEU A 196 -11.20 -3.22 13.98
CA LEU A 196 -11.25 -2.55 15.29
C LEU A 196 -9.88 -2.54 16.01
N GLN A 197 -9.07 -3.58 15.84
CA GLN A 197 -7.71 -3.64 16.40
C GLN A 197 -6.80 -2.53 15.83
N ILE A 198 -6.96 -2.22 14.53
CA ILE A 198 -6.24 -1.14 13.82
C ILE A 198 -6.69 0.24 14.32
N PHE A 199 -7.97 0.42 14.63
CA PHE A 199 -8.49 1.69 15.17
C PHE A 199 -8.05 1.96 16.61
N LYS A 200 -7.85 0.93 17.45
CA LYS A 200 -7.30 1.12 18.81
C LYS A 200 -5.85 1.60 18.83
N HIS A 201 -5.04 1.24 17.82
CA HIS A 201 -3.64 1.67 17.72
C HIS A 201 -3.43 3.01 16.99
N SER A 202 -4.50 3.60 16.42
CA SER A 202 -4.43 4.87 15.68
C SER A 202 -4.88 6.09 16.50
N ASN A 203 -5.38 5.89 17.73
CA ASN A 203 -5.87 6.94 18.63
C ASN A 203 -5.06 7.03 19.93
N SER A 204 -3.85 6.47 19.94
CA SER A 204 -2.92 6.52 21.08
C SER A 204 -1.59 7.14 20.64
N LEU A 205 -1.65 8.36 20.13
CA LEU A 205 -0.56 9.36 20.10
C LEU A 205 -1.20 10.75 20.12
#